data_AF-A0A2T1M148-F1
#
_entry.id   AF-A0A2T1M148-F1
#
_cell.length_a   1.000
_cell.length_b   1.000
_cell.length_c   1.000
_cell.angle_alpha   90.00
_cell.angle_beta   90.00
_cell.angle_gamma   90.00
#
_symmetry.space_group_name_H-M   'P 1'
#
loop_
_entity.id
_entity.type
_entity.pdbx_description
1 polymer ?
#
loop_
_entity_poly.entity_id
_entity_poly.type
_entity_poly.pdbx_seq_one_letter_code
_entity_poly.pdbx_strand_id
1 'polypeptide(L)'
;MSTNALLSPNYLLQLYQQGQRSFQEAQLYRANFKKVTLNRINFSRAELQQSNLSQGTFISANFSNANLKQANLSKAILIEATLTHTNLNEAILVKANLSGAILSNTNLKKADLSHACLVGASLVFAQLSKAILEKADLTGVSLTHAVLTQANLQQGILNRAILSSANLTGANLKKASLIKAYLYRANLQETNLQGADLRYADLRQVNLRGANLKGANLEGANLGNADLTAANLSETNLEGAELSKANLQRANLTLANLTGCNLVNANLSEADLSEANLSQAGLLLTHLTGANLKKANLNQANLIGAILAETNLLTASLEETIMPNGSRG
;
A
#
# COMPACT_ATOMS: atom_id res chain seq x y z
N MET A 1 -6.49 -12.71 -42.53
CA MET A 1 -5.26 -13.46 -42.79
C MET A 1 -4.52 -13.62 -41.48
N SER A 2 -4.46 -14.84 -40.95
CA SER A 2 -3.69 -15.15 -39.75
C SER A 2 -2.21 -15.11 -40.10
N THR A 3 -1.49 -14.12 -39.61
CA THR A 3 -0.04 -14.06 -39.76
C THR A 3 0.60 -14.39 -38.42
N ASN A 4 0.67 -15.68 -38.10
CA ASN A 4 1.61 -16.24 -37.11
C ASN A 4 3.07 -16.18 -37.62
N ALA A 5 3.37 -15.34 -38.61
CA ALA A 5 4.70 -15.17 -39.17
C ALA A 5 5.50 -14.20 -38.30
N LEU A 6 6.81 -14.45 -38.18
CA LEU A 6 7.78 -13.48 -37.65
C LEU A 6 7.66 -12.17 -38.45
N LEU A 7 7.06 -11.16 -37.81
CA LEU A 7 6.91 -9.84 -38.41
C LEU A 7 8.13 -9.01 -38.02
N SER A 8 8.89 -8.53 -39.00
CA SER A 8 10.01 -7.64 -38.66
C SER A 8 9.46 -6.33 -38.07
N PRO A 9 10.12 -5.73 -37.06
CA PRO A 9 9.67 -4.46 -36.48
C PRO A 9 9.54 -3.35 -37.51
N ASN A 10 10.45 -3.28 -38.50
CA ASN A 10 10.40 -2.27 -39.55
C ASN A 10 9.17 -2.42 -40.46
N TYR A 11 8.82 -3.65 -40.82
CA TYR A 11 7.63 -3.91 -41.63
C TYR A 11 6.34 -3.60 -40.85
N LEU A 12 6.30 -3.91 -39.54
CA LEU A 12 5.21 -3.46 -38.67
C LEU A 12 5.03 -1.95 -38.71
N LEU A 13 6.13 -1.20 -38.57
CA LEU A 13 6.08 0.27 -38.57
C LEU A 13 5.55 0.82 -39.91
N GLN A 14 5.92 0.20 -41.04
CA GLN A 14 5.37 0.55 -42.36
C GLN A 14 3.86 0.31 -42.43
N LEU A 15 3.39 -0.86 -42.00
CA LEU A 15 1.96 -1.17 -41.95
C LEU A 15 1.21 -0.21 -41.02
N TYR A 16 1.83 0.17 -39.89
CA TYR A 16 1.26 1.14 -38.98
C TYR A 16 1.10 2.53 -39.63
N GLN A 17 2.10 2.98 -40.40
CA GLN A 17 2.04 4.23 -41.17
C GLN A 17 0.94 4.18 -42.23
N GLN A 18 0.64 3.01 -42.79
CA GLN A 18 -0.46 2.78 -43.74
C GLN A 18 -1.85 2.69 -43.07
N GLY A 19 -1.93 2.88 -41.75
CA GLY A 19 -3.20 2.88 -41.02
C GLY A 19 -3.55 1.56 -40.36
N GLN A 20 -2.74 0.50 -40.53
CA GLN A 20 -2.96 -0.75 -39.80
C GLN A 20 -2.73 -0.51 -38.29
N ARG A 21 -3.67 -0.98 -37.47
CA ARG A 21 -3.57 -0.88 -36.00
C ARG A 21 -3.54 -2.24 -35.31
N SER A 22 -3.96 -3.30 -36.00
CA SER A 22 -4.08 -4.63 -35.43
C SER A 22 -2.85 -5.48 -35.75
N PHE A 23 -2.13 -5.88 -34.70
CA PHE A 23 -0.97 -6.77 -34.71
C PHE A 23 -1.11 -7.79 -33.59
N GLN A 24 -2.33 -8.34 -33.44
CA GLN A 24 -2.64 -9.37 -32.46
C GLN A 24 -1.79 -10.61 -32.73
N GLU A 25 -1.38 -11.31 -31.67
CA GLU A 25 -0.63 -12.58 -31.76
C GLU A 25 0.72 -12.48 -32.49
N ALA A 26 1.17 -11.26 -32.81
CA ALA A 26 2.42 -11.03 -33.51
C ALA A 26 3.61 -11.55 -32.69
N GLN A 27 4.51 -12.24 -33.38
CA GLN A 27 5.73 -12.80 -32.79
C GLN A 27 6.86 -11.75 -32.91
N LEU A 28 7.06 -10.96 -31.85
CA LEU A 28 7.93 -9.77 -31.79
C LEU A 28 8.99 -9.89 -30.69
N TYR A 29 9.49 -11.10 -30.46
CA TYR A 29 10.57 -11.38 -29.51
C TYR A 29 11.77 -10.45 -29.75
N ARG A 30 12.27 -9.80 -28.69
CA ARG A 30 13.43 -8.89 -28.75
C ARG A 30 13.30 -7.75 -29.77
N ALA A 31 12.07 -7.46 -30.23
CA ALA A 31 11.82 -6.36 -31.15
C ALA A 31 12.28 -5.02 -30.54
N ASN A 32 12.75 -4.11 -31.40
CA ASN A 32 13.15 -2.78 -30.98
C ASN A 32 12.10 -1.74 -31.42
N PHE A 33 11.33 -1.28 -30.45
CA PHE A 33 10.34 -0.21 -30.55
C PHE A 33 10.75 0.99 -29.69
N LYS A 34 12.06 1.21 -29.50
CA LYS A 34 12.55 2.36 -28.75
C LYS A 34 12.15 3.67 -29.42
N LYS A 35 11.59 4.62 -28.66
CA LYS A 35 11.18 5.96 -29.12
C LYS A 35 10.13 5.98 -30.26
N VAL A 36 9.45 4.87 -30.54
CA VAL A 36 8.39 4.85 -31.55
C VAL A 36 7.10 5.46 -31.00
N THR A 37 6.21 5.89 -31.88
CA THR A 37 4.83 6.26 -31.50
C THR A 37 3.86 5.28 -32.15
N LEU A 38 3.20 4.48 -31.35
CA LEU A 38 2.25 3.44 -31.73
C LEU A 38 0.95 3.57 -30.92
N ASN A 39 0.36 4.76 -30.93
CA ASN A 39 -0.92 5.02 -30.25
C ASN A 39 -2.04 4.15 -30.82
N ARG A 40 -2.94 3.70 -29.94
CA ARG A 40 -4.09 2.84 -30.28
C ARG A 40 -3.72 1.55 -31.02
N ILE A 41 -2.45 1.12 -30.94
CA ILE A 41 -2.02 -0.14 -31.51
C ILE A 41 -2.64 -1.29 -30.70
N ASN A 42 -3.02 -2.35 -31.40
CA ASN A 42 -3.51 -3.56 -30.78
C ASN A 42 -2.45 -4.67 -30.89
N PHE A 43 -1.75 -4.88 -29.77
CA PHE A 43 -0.81 -5.95 -29.51
C PHE A 43 -1.41 -7.05 -28.61
N SER A 44 -2.74 -7.21 -28.57
CA SER A 44 -3.34 -8.24 -27.73
C SER A 44 -2.82 -9.63 -28.11
N ARG A 45 -2.46 -10.44 -27.10
CA ARG A 45 -1.84 -11.77 -27.27
C ARG A 45 -0.51 -11.78 -28.03
N ALA A 46 0.13 -10.63 -28.27
CA ALA A 46 1.44 -10.58 -28.94
C ALA A 46 2.56 -11.09 -28.01
N GLU A 47 3.59 -11.67 -28.61
CA GLU A 47 4.78 -12.16 -27.93
C GLU A 47 5.89 -11.09 -28.07
N LEU A 48 6.16 -10.36 -26.99
CA LEU A 48 7.03 -9.18 -26.90
C LEU A 48 8.13 -9.35 -25.84
N GLN A 49 8.50 -10.58 -25.51
CA GLN A 49 9.47 -10.87 -24.47
C GLN A 49 10.82 -10.25 -24.84
N GLN A 50 11.49 -9.68 -23.84
CA GLN A 50 12.80 -9.05 -23.98
C GLN A 50 12.85 -7.93 -25.04
N SER A 51 11.70 -7.44 -25.52
CA SER A 51 11.64 -6.36 -26.48
C SER A 51 11.96 -5.02 -25.81
N ASN A 52 12.41 -4.05 -26.62
CA ASN A 52 12.74 -2.71 -26.17
C ASN A 52 11.67 -1.72 -26.63
N LEU A 53 10.75 -1.36 -25.74
CA LEU A 53 9.73 -0.33 -25.93
C LEU A 53 10.10 0.99 -25.22
N SER A 54 11.35 1.14 -24.77
CA SER A 54 11.75 2.28 -23.94
C SER A 54 11.54 3.62 -24.66
N GLN A 55 11.06 4.62 -23.92
CA GLN A 55 10.76 5.96 -24.45
C GLN A 55 9.72 5.98 -25.59
N GLY A 56 9.05 4.86 -25.87
CA GLY A 56 7.98 4.80 -26.87
C GLY A 56 6.65 5.34 -26.32
N THR A 57 5.77 5.73 -27.23
CA THR A 57 4.43 6.25 -26.93
C THR A 57 3.39 5.25 -27.42
N PHE A 58 2.56 4.78 -26.50
CA PHE A 58 1.56 3.72 -26.68
C PHE A 58 0.23 4.11 -26.03
N ILE A 59 -0.19 5.36 -26.24
CA ILE A 59 -1.41 5.90 -25.63
C ILE A 59 -2.62 5.11 -26.15
N SER A 60 -3.47 4.66 -25.22
CA SER A 60 -4.64 3.81 -25.50
C SER A 60 -4.31 2.53 -26.29
N ALA A 61 -3.07 2.04 -26.20
CA ALA A 61 -2.68 0.77 -26.82
C ALA A 61 -3.29 -0.41 -26.06
N ASN A 62 -3.56 -1.50 -26.79
CA ASN A 62 -4.06 -2.73 -26.21
C ASN A 62 -2.96 -3.80 -26.18
N PHE A 63 -2.50 -4.15 -24.99
CA PHE A 63 -1.55 -5.24 -24.70
C PHE A 63 -2.23 -6.41 -23.99
N SER A 64 -3.56 -6.50 -24.01
CA SER A 64 -4.29 -7.52 -23.25
C SER A 64 -3.79 -8.93 -23.58
N ASN A 65 -3.49 -9.73 -22.56
CA ASN A 65 -2.92 -11.08 -22.69
C ASN A 65 -1.58 -11.15 -23.46
N ALA A 66 -0.90 -10.02 -23.71
CA ALA A 66 0.42 -10.04 -24.34
C ALA A 66 1.50 -10.53 -23.36
N ASN A 67 2.60 -11.01 -23.92
CA ASN A 67 3.76 -11.45 -23.15
C ASN A 67 4.89 -10.43 -23.26
N LEU A 68 5.03 -9.60 -22.25
CA LEU A 68 6.07 -8.57 -22.12
C LEU A 68 7.11 -8.95 -21.04
N LYS A 69 7.29 -10.24 -20.78
CA LYS A 69 8.28 -10.72 -19.81
C LYS A 69 9.66 -10.15 -20.15
N GLN A 70 10.32 -9.55 -19.15
CA GLN A 70 11.64 -8.93 -19.30
C GLN A 70 11.73 -7.83 -20.38
N ALA A 71 10.60 -7.29 -20.85
CA ALA A 71 10.62 -6.18 -21.79
C ALA A 71 11.08 -4.89 -21.11
N ASN A 72 11.75 -4.02 -21.87
CA ASN A 72 12.13 -2.70 -21.40
C ASN A 72 11.12 -1.65 -21.86
N LEU A 73 10.30 -1.16 -20.94
CA LEU A 73 9.34 -0.06 -21.12
C LEU A 73 9.78 1.20 -20.35
N SER A 74 11.07 1.34 -20.02
CA SER A 74 11.54 2.50 -19.27
C SER A 74 11.20 3.81 -19.98
N LYS A 75 10.64 4.77 -19.24
CA LYS A 75 10.16 6.06 -19.77
C LYS A 75 9.11 5.96 -20.89
N ALA A 76 8.49 4.80 -21.10
CA ALA A 76 7.41 4.66 -22.07
C ALA A 76 6.15 5.41 -21.58
N ILE A 77 5.35 5.89 -22.53
CA ILE A 77 4.05 6.52 -22.28
C ILE A 77 2.96 5.52 -22.63
N LEU A 78 2.29 4.98 -21.61
CA LEU A 78 1.24 3.96 -21.66
C LEU A 78 -0.08 4.49 -21.06
N ILE A 79 -0.32 5.80 -21.19
CA ILE A 79 -1.53 6.45 -20.69
C ILE A 79 -2.76 5.76 -21.28
N GLU A 80 -3.71 5.38 -20.42
CA GLU A 80 -4.96 4.70 -20.78
C GLU A 80 -4.76 3.40 -21.58
N ALA A 81 -3.56 2.80 -21.56
CA ALA A 81 -3.32 1.53 -22.21
C ALA A 81 -4.03 0.39 -21.45
N THR A 82 -4.50 -0.60 -22.18
CA THR A 82 -5.08 -1.82 -21.61
C THR A 82 -4.03 -2.91 -21.57
N LEU A 83 -3.61 -3.30 -20.37
CA LEU A 83 -2.65 -4.36 -20.08
C LEU A 83 -3.31 -5.53 -19.31
N THR A 84 -4.62 -5.72 -19.43
CA THR A 84 -5.33 -6.77 -18.70
C THR A 84 -4.76 -8.16 -19.00
N HIS A 85 -4.45 -8.95 -17.97
CA HIS A 85 -3.78 -10.27 -18.07
C HIS A 85 -2.38 -10.26 -18.73
N THR A 86 -1.77 -9.10 -18.96
CA THR A 86 -0.43 -9.04 -19.56
C THR A 86 0.61 -9.64 -18.63
N ASN A 87 1.56 -10.40 -19.19
CA ASN A 87 2.73 -10.87 -18.46
C ASN A 87 3.85 -9.83 -18.53
N LEU A 88 4.07 -9.09 -17.45
CA LEU A 88 5.15 -8.10 -17.26
C LEU A 88 6.19 -8.57 -16.24
N ASN A 89 6.29 -9.88 -16.00
CA ASN A 89 7.25 -10.43 -15.05
C ASN A 89 8.66 -9.97 -15.40
N GLU A 90 9.37 -9.41 -14.41
CA GLU A 90 10.73 -8.88 -14.55
C GLU A 90 10.88 -7.78 -15.65
N ALA A 91 9.78 -7.15 -16.07
CA ALA A 91 9.83 -6.02 -17.00
C ALA A 91 10.39 -4.76 -16.32
N ILE A 92 11.01 -3.90 -17.12
CA ILE A 92 11.58 -2.62 -16.66
C ILE A 92 10.65 -1.50 -17.08
N LEU A 93 9.90 -0.92 -16.14
CA LEU A 93 8.99 0.21 -16.32
C LEU A 93 9.47 1.48 -15.60
N VAL A 94 10.76 1.58 -15.32
CA VAL A 94 11.35 2.74 -14.63
C VAL A 94 10.94 4.04 -15.31
N LYS A 95 10.33 4.95 -14.55
CA LYS A 95 9.82 6.26 -15.04
C LYS A 95 8.79 6.17 -16.16
N ALA A 96 8.16 5.02 -16.38
CA ALA A 96 7.06 4.91 -17.34
C ALA A 96 5.82 5.67 -16.83
N ASN A 97 5.01 6.18 -17.75
CA ASN A 97 3.74 6.80 -17.43
C ASN A 97 2.60 5.85 -17.80
N LEU A 98 1.98 5.25 -16.79
CA LEU A 98 0.82 4.36 -16.87
C LEU A 98 -0.45 5.02 -16.30
N SER A 99 -0.55 6.35 -16.33
CA SER A 99 -1.72 7.07 -15.80
C SER A 99 -3.00 6.56 -16.47
N GLY A 100 -4.00 6.21 -15.66
CA GLY A 100 -5.29 5.68 -16.13
C GLY A 100 -5.21 4.33 -16.85
N ALA A 101 -4.05 3.65 -16.87
CA ALA A 101 -3.92 2.36 -17.53
C ALA A 101 -4.69 1.26 -16.77
N ILE A 102 -5.15 0.25 -17.52
CA ILE A 102 -5.86 -0.91 -16.97
C ILE A 102 -4.90 -2.09 -16.92
N LEU A 103 -4.41 -2.41 -15.72
CA LEU A 103 -3.47 -3.50 -15.42
C LEU A 103 -4.13 -4.61 -14.58
N SER A 104 -5.46 -4.77 -14.65
CA SER A 104 -6.16 -5.81 -13.91
C SER A 104 -5.63 -7.21 -14.27
N ASN A 105 -5.44 -8.07 -13.27
CA ASN A 105 -4.90 -9.43 -13.44
C ASN A 105 -3.51 -9.50 -14.10
N THR A 106 -2.73 -8.42 -14.12
CA THR A 106 -1.37 -8.43 -14.67
C THR A 106 -0.40 -9.22 -13.80
N ASN A 107 0.57 -9.86 -14.44
CA ASN A 107 1.73 -10.41 -13.74
C ASN A 107 2.89 -9.41 -13.76
N LEU A 108 3.09 -8.69 -12.66
CA LEU A 108 4.16 -7.71 -12.45
C LEU A 108 5.21 -8.22 -11.44
N LYS A 109 5.27 -9.54 -11.19
CA LYS A 109 6.22 -10.11 -10.22
C LYS A 109 7.64 -9.68 -10.58
N LYS A 110 8.37 -9.12 -9.61
CA LYS A 110 9.75 -8.60 -9.77
C LYS A 110 9.92 -7.53 -10.86
N ALA A 111 8.85 -6.92 -11.35
CA ALA A 111 8.98 -5.81 -12.29
C ALA A 111 9.56 -4.58 -11.58
N ASP A 112 10.31 -3.76 -12.31
CA ASP A 112 10.85 -2.51 -11.82
C ASP A 112 10.02 -1.33 -12.31
N LEU A 113 9.17 -0.80 -11.45
CA LEU A 113 8.34 0.38 -11.64
C LEU A 113 8.87 1.59 -10.86
N SER A 114 10.17 1.62 -10.53
CA SER A 114 10.76 2.73 -9.78
C SER A 114 10.48 4.06 -10.48
N HIS A 115 9.98 5.04 -9.74
CA HIS A 115 9.59 6.36 -10.25
C HIS A 115 8.53 6.37 -11.37
N ALA A 116 7.80 5.26 -11.58
CA ALA A 116 6.72 5.24 -12.55
C ALA A 116 5.52 6.07 -12.05
N CYS A 117 4.72 6.58 -12.98
CA CYS A 117 3.45 7.23 -12.68
C CYS A 117 2.30 6.27 -13.01
N LEU A 118 1.50 5.92 -12.01
CA LEU A 118 0.34 5.01 -12.08
C LEU A 118 -0.93 5.72 -11.56
N VAL A 119 -0.98 7.05 -11.68
CA VAL A 119 -2.09 7.85 -11.17
C VAL A 119 -3.41 7.37 -11.77
N GLY A 120 -4.36 7.01 -10.91
CA GLY A 120 -5.68 6.49 -11.31
C GLY A 120 -5.65 5.16 -12.08
N ALA A 121 -4.52 4.44 -12.13
CA ALA A 121 -4.45 3.15 -12.81
C ALA A 121 -5.21 2.07 -12.03
N SER A 122 -5.68 1.06 -12.75
CA SER A 122 -6.35 -0.10 -12.15
C SER A 122 -5.41 -1.31 -12.13
N LEU A 123 -5.05 -1.79 -10.94
CA LEU A 123 -4.23 -2.98 -10.68
C LEU A 123 -5.02 -4.02 -9.88
N VAL A 124 -6.35 -4.09 -10.08
CA VAL A 124 -7.20 -5.05 -9.38
C VAL A 124 -6.73 -6.49 -9.69
N PHE A 125 -6.53 -7.30 -8.65
CA PHE A 125 -5.99 -8.67 -8.74
C PHE A 125 -4.56 -8.80 -9.33
N ALA A 126 -3.85 -7.70 -9.57
CA ALA A 126 -2.50 -7.75 -10.11
C ALA A 126 -1.51 -8.44 -9.16
N GLN A 127 -0.51 -9.11 -9.72
CA GLN A 127 0.52 -9.83 -9.00
C GLN A 127 1.82 -9.01 -9.00
N LEU A 128 2.12 -8.34 -7.90
CA LEU A 128 3.29 -7.47 -7.71
C LEU A 128 4.30 -8.03 -6.70
N SER A 129 4.28 -9.33 -6.40
CA SER A 129 5.24 -9.91 -5.45
C SER A 129 6.67 -9.56 -5.83
N LYS A 130 7.43 -9.00 -4.88
CA LYS A 130 8.81 -8.53 -5.05
C LYS A 130 9.02 -7.47 -6.14
N ALA A 131 7.95 -6.82 -6.61
CA ALA A 131 8.08 -5.69 -7.53
C ALA A 131 8.74 -4.49 -6.83
N ILE A 132 9.42 -3.66 -7.60
CA ILE A 132 10.05 -2.43 -7.12
C ILE A 132 9.18 -1.26 -7.57
N LEU A 133 8.60 -0.54 -6.62
CA LEU A 133 7.78 0.66 -6.82
C LEU A 133 8.34 1.85 -6.01
N GLU A 134 9.66 1.86 -5.79
CA GLU A 134 10.32 2.95 -5.06
C GLU A 134 9.99 4.29 -5.71
N LYS A 135 9.48 5.24 -4.91
CA LYS A 135 9.10 6.59 -5.35
C LYS A 135 8.13 6.61 -6.54
N ALA A 136 7.37 5.54 -6.76
CA ALA A 136 6.30 5.54 -7.76
C ALA A 136 5.15 6.44 -7.29
N ASP A 137 4.53 7.15 -8.23
CA ASP A 137 3.28 7.86 -7.99
C ASP A 137 2.11 6.90 -8.25
N LEU A 138 1.43 6.53 -7.18
CA LEU A 138 0.31 5.60 -7.13
C LEU A 138 -0.96 6.34 -6.63
N THR A 139 -1.02 7.66 -6.80
CA THR A 139 -2.14 8.46 -6.33
C THR A 139 -3.45 7.99 -6.96
N GLY A 140 -4.45 7.66 -6.14
CA GLY A 140 -5.75 7.17 -6.61
C GLY A 140 -5.72 5.81 -7.32
N VAL A 141 -4.61 5.06 -7.23
CA VAL A 141 -4.51 3.73 -7.85
C VAL A 141 -5.50 2.76 -7.19
N SER A 142 -6.05 1.83 -7.97
CA SER A 142 -6.83 0.71 -7.43
C SER A 142 -5.98 -0.56 -7.37
N LEU A 143 -5.64 -1.00 -6.16
CA LEU A 143 -4.89 -2.22 -5.84
C LEU A 143 -5.79 -3.25 -5.13
N THR A 144 -7.11 -3.16 -5.27
CA THR A 144 -8.06 -4.09 -4.65
C THR A 144 -7.69 -5.54 -5.00
N HIS A 145 -7.56 -6.39 -3.98
CA HIS A 145 -7.11 -7.79 -4.10
C HIS A 145 -5.72 -8.00 -4.76
N ALA A 146 -4.92 -6.96 -4.96
CA ALA A 146 -3.58 -7.11 -5.49
C ALA A 146 -2.65 -7.81 -4.49
N VAL A 147 -1.65 -8.52 -5.02
CA VAL A 147 -0.65 -9.25 -4.22
C VAL A 147 0.69 -8.51 -4.32
N LEU A 148 1.05 -7.77 -3.27
CA LEU A 148 2.27 -6.98 -3.14
C LEU A 148 3.25 -7.58 -2.12
N THR A 149 3.23 -8.91 -1.93
CA THR A 149 4.10 -9.56 -0.95
C THR A 149 5.57 -9.25 -1.22
N GLN A 150 6.27 -8.74 -0.19
CA GLN A 150 7.68 -8.33 -0.28
C GLN A 150 7.98 -7.28 -1.37
N ALA A 151 6.98 -6.53 -1.85
CA ALA A 151 7.19 -5.43 -2.78
C ALA A 151 7.90 -4.25 -2.08
N ASN A 152 8.71 -3.51 -2.83
CA ASN A 152 9.36 -2.30 -2.32
C ASN A 152 8.59 -1.06 -2.79
N LEU A 153 7.83 -0.42 -1.90
CA LEU A 153 7.12 0.84 -2.12
C LEU A 153 7.72 1.98 -1.30
N GLN A 154 9.00 1.90 -0.94
CA GLN A 154 9.66 2.95 -0.17
C GLN A 154 9.49 4.32 -0.83
N GLN A 155 9.05 5.30 -0.04
CA GLN A 155 8.77 6.67 -0.51
C GLN A 155 7.76 6.77 -1.67
N GLY A 156 6.96 5.72 -1.91
CA GLY A 156 5.86 5.77 -2.87
C GLY A 156 4.74 6.71 -2.43
N ILE A 157 3.98 7.25 -3.39
CA ILE A 157 2.84 8.14 -3.13
C ILE A 157 1.56 7.37 -3.42
N LEU A 158 0.91 6.84 -2.39
CA LEU A 158 -0.34 6.09 -2.44
C LEU A 158 -1.54 6.89 -1.90
N ASN A 159 -1.49 8.22 -2.01
CA ASN A 159 -2.57 9.06 -1.50
C ASN A 159 -3.88 8.71 -2.21
N ARG A 160 -4.96 8.53 -1.44
CA ARG A 160 -6.29 8.12 -1.94
C ARG A 160 -6.29 6.79 -2.71
N ALA A 161 -5.23 5.97 -2.60
CA ALA A 161 -5.21 4.65 -3.22
C ALA A 161 -6.24 3.71 -2.56
N ILE A 162 -6.76 2.77 -3.33
CA ILE A 162 -7.70 1.74 -2.86
C ILE A 162 -6.94 0.42 -2.78
N LEU A 163 -6.62 -0.03 -1.57
CA LEU A 163 -5.90 -1.28 -1.28
C LEU A 163 -6.80 -2.31 -0.56
N SER A 164 -8.12 -2.18 -0.68
CA SER A 164 -9.07 -3.07 0.01
C SER A 164 -8.75 -4.54 -0.30
N SER A 165 -8.62 -5.35 0.75
CA SER A 165 -8.25 -6.78 0.66
C SER A 165 -6.94 -7.07 -0.08
N ALA A 166 -6.04 -6.09 -0.26
CA ALA A 166 -4.72 -6.32 -0.84
C ALA A 166 -3.81 -7.07 0.15
N ASN A 167 -2.87 -7.85 -0.38
CA ASN A 167 -1.86 -8.54 0.43
C ASN A 167 -0.50 -7.84 0.29
N LEU A 168 -0.07 -7.14 1.34
CA LEU A 168 1.21 -6.43 1.45
C LEU A 168 2.16 -7.09 2.47
N THR A 169 1.98 -8.38 2.78
CA THR A 169 2.82 -9.06 3.78
C THR A 169 4.31 -8.90 3.46
N GLY A 170 5.06 -8.40 4.44
CA GLY A 170 6.50 -8.13 4.33
C GLY A 170 6.89 -7.04 3.32
N ALA A 171 5.95 -6.25 2.80
CA ALA A 171 6.25 -5.14 1.90
C ALA A 171 7.00 -4.02 2.63
N ASN A 172 7.78 -3.23 1.89
CA ASN A 172 8.47 -2.06 2.41
C ASN A 172 7.74 -0.79 1.98
N LEU A 173 7.04 -0.13 2.91
CA LEU A 173 6.37 1.17 2.76
C LEU A 173 7.06 2.27 3.59
N LYS A 174 8.35 2.11 3.92
CA LYS A 174 9.10 3.11 4.68
C LYS A 174 8.99 4.48 4.04
N LYS A 175 8.55 5.47 4.82
CA LYS A 175 8.32 6.87 4.40
C LYS A 175 7.38 7.03 3.20
N ALA A 176 6.51 6.05 2.93
CA ALA A 176 5.47 6.18 1.92
C ALA A 176 4.36 7.13 2.40
N SER A 177 3.68 7.77 1.45
CA SER A 177 2.50 8.61 1.72
C SER A 177 1.25 7.82 1.37
N LEU A 178 0.37 7.59 2.33
CA LEU A 178 -0.90 6.86 2.24
C LEU A 178 -2.07 7.71 2.76
N ILE A 179 -1.96 9.04 2.63
CA ILE A 179 -2.97 9.98 3.14
C ILE A 179 -4.31 9.66 2.49
N LYS A 180 -5.33 9.46 3.32
CA LYS A 180 -6.70 9.10 2.89
C LYS A 180 -6.76 7.83 2.02
N ALA A 181 -5.80 6.92 2.14
CA ALA A 181 -5.87 5.63 1.46
C ALA A 181 -6.93 4.71 2.11
N TYR A 182 -7.50 3.81 1.31
CA TYR A 182 -8.49 2.83 1.74
C TYR A 182 -7.85 1.45 1.83
N LEU A 183 -7.57 0.97 3.03
CA LEU A 183 -6.90 -0.31 3.31
C LEU A 183 -7.82 -1.32 4.02
N TYR A 184 -9.15 -1.17 3.88
CA TYR A 184 -10.12 -2.04 4.52
C TYR A 184 -9.82 -3.53 4.26
N ARG A 185 -9.64 -4.30 5.33
CA ARG A 185 -9.28 -5.74 5.29
C ARG A 185 -7.97 -6.08 4.56
N ALA A 186 -7.09 -5.11 4.33
CA ALA A 186 -5.78 -5.41 3.77
C ALA A 186 -4.92 -6.21 4.76
N ASN A 187 -4.01 -7.03 4.23
CA ASN A 187 -3.02 -7.74 5.02
C ASN A 187 -1.67 -7.02 4.93
N LEU A 188 -1.27 -6.37 6.02
CA LEU A 188 0.00 -5.67 6.23
C LEU A 188 0.85 -6.35 7.33
N GLN A 189 0.69 -7.66 7.51
CA GLN A 189 1.54 -8.42 8.43
C GLN A 189 3.02 -8.23 8.08
N GLU A 190 3.85 -7.96 9.09
CA GLU A 190 5.31 -7.78 8.97
C GLU A 190 5.74 -6.68 7.98
N THR A 191 4.82 -5.79 7.58
CA THR A 191 5.11 -4.68 6.69
C THR A 191 5.98 -3.62 7.41
N ASN A 192 6.94 -3.05 6.69
CA ASN A 192 7.70 -1.90 7.18
C ASN A 192 7.02 -0.59 6.78
N LEU A 193 6.36 0.07 7.73
CA LEU A 193 5.70 1.38 7.62
C LEU A 193 6.47 2.48 8.36
N GLN A 194 7.75 2.29 8.65
CA GLN A 194 8.54 3.25 9.43
C GLN A 194 8.46 4.66 8.80
N GLY A 195 7.99 5.64 9.57
CA GLY A 195 7.85 7.02 9.13
C GLY A 195 6.86 7.25 7.98
N ALA A 196 5.96 6.29 7.72
CA ALA A 196 4.90 6.47 6.71
C ALA A 196 3.86 7.50 7.17
N ASP A 197 3.23 8.18 6.21
CA ASP A 197 2.13 9.11 6.47
C ASP A 197 0.80 8.46 6.09
N LEU A 198 0.03 8.03 7.09
CA LEU A 198 -1.26 7.34 6.99
C LEU A 198 -2.41 8.22 7.50
N ARG A 199 -2.24 9.55 7.51
CA ARG A 199 -3.26 10.47 8.03
C ARG A 199 -4.60 10.25 7.35
N TYR A 200 -5.64 10.15 8.17
CA TYR A 200 -7.03 9.93 7.74
C TYR A 200 -7.23 8.69 6.84
N ALA A 201 -6.33 7.70 6.90
CA ALA A 201 -6.50 6.45 6.17
C ALA A 201 -7.59 5.57 6.81
N ASP A 202 -8.31 4.82 5.98
CA ASP A 202 -9.24 3.79 6.43
C ASP A 202 -8.50 2.46 6.57
N LEU A 203 -8.19 2.08 7.80
CA LEU A 203 -7.47 0.88 8.21
C LEU A 203 -8.40 -0.10 8.95
N ARG A 204 -9.72 0.01 8.79
CA ARG A 204 -10.66 -0.88 9.48
C ARG A 204 -10.42 -2.34 9.11
N GLN A 205 -10.41 -3.21 10.12
CA GLN A 205 -10.18 -4.65 9.96
C GLN A 205 -8.86 -5.02 9.27
N VAL A 206 -7.87 -4.13 9.28
CA VAL A 206 -6.55 -4.40 8.71
C VAL A 206 -5.77 -5.38 9.60
N ASN A 207 -4.98 -6.26 9.00
CA ASN A 207 -4.00 -7.07 9.72
C ASN A 207 -2.64 -6.38 9.68
N LEU A 208 -2.15 -5.88 10.81
CA LEU A 208 -0.84 -5.23 11.03
C LEU A 208 0.02 -6.03 12.01
N ARG A 209 -0.21 -7.33 12.18
CA ARG A 209 0.56 -8.17 13.11
C ARG A 209 2.05 -8.06 12.83
N GLY A 210 2.84 -7.75 13.86
CA GLY A 210 4.29 -7.61 13.75
C GLY A 210 4.77 -6.51 12.79
N ALA A 211 3.89 -5.61 12.31
CA ALA A 211 4.29 -4.52 11.43
C ALA A 211 5.17 -3.50 12.17
N ASN A 212 6.09 -2.87 11.44
CA ASN A 212 6.91 -1.79 11.97
C ASN A 212 6.36 -0.44 11.56
N LEU A 213 5.63 0.23 12.44
CA LEU A 213 5.08 1.57 12.25
C LEU A 213 5.90 2.66 12.98
N LYS A 214 7.13 2.37 13.43
CA LYS A 214 7.92 3.36 14.21
C LYS A 214 7.94 4.74 13.55
N GLY A 215 7.53 5.77 14.29
CA GLY A 215 7.51 7.17 13.83
C GLY A 215 6.50 7.46 12.71
N ALA A 216 5.56 6.57 12.41
CA ALA A 216 4.52 6.82 11.42
C ALA A 216 3.48 7.84 11.93
N ASN A 217 2.86 8.55 11.00
CA ASN A 217 1.76 9.48 11.28
C ASN A 217 0.41 8.85 10.91
N LEU A 218 -0.42 8.57 11.90
CA LEU A 218 -1.75 7.97 11.83
C LEU A 218 -2.82 8.93 12.38
N GLU A 219 -2.56 10.24 12.42
CA GLU A 219 -3.53 11.25 12.86
C GLU A 219 -4.87 11.07 12.15
N GLY A 220 -5.94 10.97 12.94
CA GLY A 220 -7.31 10.78 12.47
C GLY A 220 -7.57 9.51 11.63
N ALA A 221 -6.64 8.55 11.62
CA ALA A 221 -6.84 7.29 10.91
C ALA A 221 -7.88 6.39 11.60
N ASN A 222 -8.58 5.57 10.82
CA ASN A 222 -9.57 4.63 11.36
C ASN A 222 -9.05 3.20 11.40
N LEU A 223 -8.63 2.74 12.57
CA LEU A 223 -8.13 1.39 12.86
C LEU A 223 -9.17 0.50 13.57
N GLY A 224 -10.46 0.80 13.44
CA GLY A 224 -11.51 0.03 14.10
C GLY A 224 -11.44 -1.47 13.77
N ASN A 225 -11.39 -2.32 14.80
CA ASN A 225 -11.22 -3.77 14.69
C ASN A 225 -9.93 -4.23 13.95
N ALA A 226 -8.89 -3.39 13.88
CA ALA A 226 -7.58 -3.79 13.33
C ALA A 226 -6.85 -4.77 14.27
N ASP A 227 -6.03 -5.67 13.71
CA ASP A 227 -5.09 -6.50 14.47
C ASP A 227 -3.68 -5.92 14.38
N LEU A 228 -3.22 -5.28 15.45
CA LEU A 228 -1.88 -4.72 15.65
C LEU A 228 -1.06 -5.55 16.64
N THR A 229 -1.38 -6.84 16.84
CA THR A 229 -0.66 -7.71 17.78
C THR A 229 0.85 -7.67 17.51
N ALA A 230 1.63 -7.39 18.55
CA ALA A 230 3.09 -7.28 18.49
C ALA A 230 3.64 -6.26 17.47
N ALA A 231 2.83 -5.31 17.00
CA ALA A 231 3.29 -4.24 16.13
C ALA A 231 4.20 -3.25 16.89
N ASN A 232 5.17 -2.67 16.18
CA ASN A 232 5.98 -1.58 16.70
C ASN A 232 5.37 -0.23 16.30
N LEU A 233 4.70 0.43 17.24
CA LEU A 233 4.10 1.76 17.14
C LEU A 233 4.88 2.80 17.95
N SER A 234 6.15 2.54 18.30
CA SER A 234 6.96 3.51 19.04
C SER A 234 7.07 4.84 18.30
N GLU A 235 7.00 5.95 19.03
CA GLU A 235 7.08 7.32 18.49
C GLU A 235 6.00 7.64 17.42
N THR A 236 4.90 6.88 17.33
CA THR A 236 3.83 7.15 16.36
C THR A 236 2.95 8.31 16.77
N ASN A 237 2.41 9.02 15.78
CA ASN A 237 1.32 9.97 16.01
C ASN A 237 -0.03 9.30 15.71
N LEU A 238 -0.83 9.04 16.73
CA LEU A 238 -2.19 8.46 16.68
C LEU A 238 -3.25 9.47 17.17
N GLU A 239 -2.94 10.76 17.17
CA GLU A 239 -3.86 11.81 17.62
C GLU A 239 -5.22 11.70 16.92
N GLY A 240 -6.29 11.66 17.71
CA GLY A 240 -7.67 11.55 17.23
C GLY A 240 -7.97 10.28 16.43
N ALA A 241 -7.12 9.25 16.46
CA ALA A 241 -7.35 8.01 15.73
C ALA A 241 -8.49 7.17 16.34
N GLU A 242 -9.22 6.46 15.49
CA GLU A 242 -10.29 5.53 15.90
C GLU A 242 -9.71 4.12 16.03
N LEU A 243 -9.54 3.63 17.25
CA LEU A 243 -8.99 2.29 17.56
C LEU A 243 -10.01 1.39 18.28
N SER A 244 -11.31 1.72 18.21
CA SER A 244 -12.33 0.92 18.88
C SER A 244 -12.27 -0.56 18.47
N LYS A 245 -12.25 -1.44 19.47
CA LYS A 245 -12.11 -2.90 19.30
C LYS A 245 -10.83 -3.36 18.60
N ALA A 246 -9.82 -2.51 18.45
CA ALA A 246 -8.54 -2.92 17.89
C ALA A 246 -7.80 -3.86 18.86
N ASN A 247 -7.06 -4.81 18.32
CA ASN A 247 -6.19 -5.69 19.09
C ASN A 247 -4.75 -5.19 19.03
N LEU A 248 -4.26 -4.59 20.12
CA LEU A 248 -2.90 -4.10 20.30
C LEU A 248 -2.12 -4.95 21.31
N GLN A 249 -2.51 -6.21 21.52
CA GLN A 249 -1.83 -7.10 22.47
C GLN A 249 -0.32 -7.14 22.17
N ARG A 250 0.51 -6.93 23.21
CA ARG A 250 1.98 -6.93 23.12
C ARG A 250 2.56 -5.91 22.14
N ALA A 251 1.79 -4.92 21.70
CA ALA A 251 2.30 -3.84 20.85
C ALA A 251 3.27 -2.95 21.63
N ASN A 252 4.27 -2.39 20.94
CA ASN A 252 5.14 -1.35 21.49
C ASN A 252 4.58 0.02 21.10
N LEU A 253 4.06 0.78 22.05
CA LEU A 253 3.51 2.14 21.92
C LEU A 253 4.37 3.17 22.69
N THR A 254 5.62 2.84 22.99
CA THR A 254 6.51 3.75 23.73
C THR A 254 6.62 5.11 23.05
N LEU A 255 6.47 6.19 23.81
CA LEU A 255 6.51 7.58 23.30
C LEU A 255 5.46 7.91 22.22
N ALA A 256 4.44 7.08 22.03
CA ALA A 256 3.38 7.37 21.05
C ALA A 256 2.46 8.49 21.53
N ASN A 257 1.97 9.31 20.59
CA ASN A 257 0.93 10.30 20.84
C ASN A 257 -0.44 9.69 20.54
N LEU A 258 -1.22 9.36 21.57
CA LEU A 258 -2.58 8.84 21.51
C LEU A 258 -3.61 9.89 21.99
N THR A 259 -3.27 11.18 21.94
CA THR A 259 -4.16 12.25 22.42
C THR A 259 -5.52 12.18 21.74
N GLY A 260 -6.59 12.20 22.53
CA GLY A 260 -7.97 12.20 22.03
C GLY A 260 -8.38 10.97 21.21
N CYS A 261 -7.60 9.89 21.22
CA CYS A 261 -7.96 8.69 20.46
C CYS A 261 -9.14 7.93 21.10
N ASN A 262 -9.86 7.17 20.28
CA ASN A 262 -10.93 6.28 20.75
C ASN A 262 -10.43 4.83 20.85
N LEU A 263 -10.23 4.33 22.07
CA LEU A 263 -9.78 2.97 22.39
C LEU A 263 -10.88 2.11 23.03
N VAL A 264 -12.16 2.47 22.83
CA VAL A 264 -13.30 1.75 23.41
C VAL A 264 -13.23 0.26 23.06
N ASN A 265 -13.26 -0.61 24.07
CA ASN A 265 -13.13 -2.07 23.94
C ASN A 265 -11.85 -2.55 23.21
N ALA A 266 -10.81 -1.73 23.11
CA ALA A 266 -9.53 -2.18 22.56
C ALA A 266 -8.82 -3.15 23.51
N ASN A 267 -8.03 -4.05 22.95
CA ASN A 267 -7.17 -4.95 23.72
C ASN A 267 -5.72 -4.45 23.71
N LEU A 268 -5.24 -3.92 24.84
CA LEU A 268 -3.88 -3.45 25.08
C LEU A 268 -3.12 -4.35 26.07
N SER A 269 -3.57 -5.59 26.26
CA SER A 269 -2.92 -6.51 27.20
C SER A 269 -1.45 -6.71 26.85
N GLU A 270 -0.58 -6.66 27.86
CA GLU A 270 0.89 -6.76 27.74
C GLU A 270 1.55 -5.72 26.79
N ALA A 271 0.83 -4.67 26.39
CA ALA A 271 1.38 -3.61 25.54
C ALA A 271 2.34 -2.70 26.35
N ASP A 272 3.36 -2.17 25.69
CA ASP A 272 4.26 -1.19 26.29
C ASP A 272 3.86 0.22 25.88
N LEU A 273 3.20 0.96 26.76
CA LEU A 273 2.80 2.35 26.60
C LEU A 273 3.67 3.30 27.43
N SER A 274 4.90 2.90 27.80
CA SER A 274 5.74 3.76 28.62
C SER A 274 6.04 5.10 27.93
N GLU A 275 5.90 6.17 28.70
CA GLU A 275 6.05 7.56 28.24
C GLU A 275 5.11 7.96 27.09
N ALA A 276 4.04 7.19 26.82
CA ALA A 276 3.03 7.54 25.83
C ALA A 276 2.10 8.66 26.34
N ASN A 277 1.58 9.47 25.42
CA ASN A 277 0.59 10.49 25.73
C ASN A 277 -0.82 9.98 25.37
N LEU A 278 -1.61 9.59 26.36
CA LEU A 278 -3.02 9.20 26.26
C LEU A 278 -3.96 10.28 26.78
N SER A 279 -3.53 11.54 26.84
CA SER A 279 -4.41 12.60 27.34
C SER A 279 -5.71 12.68 26.53
N GLN A 280 -6.84 12.86 27.23
CA GLN A 280 -8.18 12.89 26.63
C GLN A 280 -8.60 11.62 25.87
N ALA A 281 -7.85 10.52 25.98
CA ALA A 281 -8.19 9.27 25.29
C ALA A 281 -9.44 8.59 25.89
N GLY A 282 -10.28 8.02 25.04
CA GLY A 282 -11.42 7.19 25.44
C GLY A 282 -11.02 5.74 25.63
N LEU A 283 -10.78 5.30 26.86
CA LEU A 283 -10.35 3.96 27.27
C LEU A 283 -11.48 3.12 27.91
N LEU A 284 -12.74 3.43 27.57
CA LEU A 284 -13.92 2.73 28.10
C LEU A 284 -13.86 1.23 27.75
N LEU A 285 -13.96 0.38 28.77
CA LEU A 285 -13.94 -1.09 28.62
C LEU A 285 -12.65 -1.63 27.96
N THR A 286 -11.56 -0.87 27.96
CA THR A 286 -10.28 -1.30 27.40
C THR A 286 -9.63 -2.38 28.28
N HIS A 287 -9.02 -3.39 27.67
CA HIS A 287 -8.25 -4.39 28.40
C HIS A 287 -6.79 -3.95 28.49
N LEU A 288 -6.28 -3.71 29.70
CA LEU A 288 -4.91 -3.25 29.96
C LEU A 288 -4.11 -4.25 30.81
N THR A 289 -4.55 -5.51 30.87
CA THR A 289 -3.93 -6.53 31.72
C THR A 289 -2.44 -6.68 31.41
N GLY A 290 -1.57 -6.48 32.41
CA GLY A 290 -0.11 -6.54 32.24
C GLY A 290 0.51 -5.42 31.39
N ALA A 291 -0.27 -4.40 30.99
CA ALA A 291 0.24 -3.29 30.19
C ALA A 291 1.21 -2.41 31.00
N ASN A 292 2.24 -1.88 30.34
CA ASN A 292 3.20 -0.96 30.93
C ASN A 292 2.83 0.49 30.61
N LEU A 293 2.29 1.23 31.57
CA LEU A 293 1.94 2.65 31.47
C LEU A 293 2.90 3.54 32.29
N LYS A 294 4.13 3.05 32.54
CA LYS A 294 5.13 3.82 33.30
C LYS A 294 5.35 5.20 32.67
N LYS A 295 5.19 6.26 33.46
CA LYS A 295 5.29 7.67 33.02
C LYS A 295 4.34 8.06 31.88
N ALA A 296 3.31 7.27 31.59
CA ALA A 296 2.32 7.65 30.60
C ALA A 296 1.49 8.84 31.10
N ASN A 297 1.06 9.69 30.19
CA ASN A 297 0.12 10.78 30.49
C ASN A 297 -1.31 10.29 30.19
N LEU A 298 -2.16 10.12 31.21
CA LEU A 298 -3.58 9.79 31.04
C LEU A 298 -4.50 10.94 31.47
N ASN A 299 -3.98 12.17 31.54
CA ASN A 299 -4.78 13.30 31.99
C ASN A 299 -6.08 13.42 31.19
N GLN A 300 -7.21 13.59 31.88
CA GLN A 300 -8.55 13.67 31.28
C GLN A 300 -8.97 12.43 30.45
N ALA A 301 -8.23 11.32 30.52
CA ALA A 301 -8.64 10.09 29.88
C ALA A 301 -9.83 9.44 30.62
N ASN A 302 -10.62 8.65 29.90
CA ASN A 302 -11.78 7.97 30.46
C ASN A 302 -11.57 6.45 30.47
N LEU A 303 -11.27 5.87 31.63
CA LEU A 303 -11.03 4.44 31.84
C LEU A 303 -12.23 3.68 32.41
N ILE A 304 -13.46 4.22 32.37
CA ILE A 304 -14.63 3.52 32.94
C ILE A 304 -14.67 2.06 32.46
N GLY A 305 -14.81 1.12 33.39
CA GLY A 305 -14.85 -0.31 33.10
C GLY A 305 -13.59 -0.93 32.48
N ALA A 306 -12.48 -0.19 32.39
CA ALA A 306 -11.20 -0.74 31.92
C ALA A 306 -10.64 -1.77 32.92
N ILE A 307 -9.98 -2.80 32.39
CA ILE A 307 -9.38 -3.87 33.21
C ILE A 307 -7.90 -3.56 33.41
N LEU A 308 -7.52 -3.23 34.65
CA LEU A 308 -6.16 -2.80 35.02
C LEU A 308 -5.34 -3.87 35.79
N ALA A 309 -5.69 -5.15 35.64
CA ALA A 309 -4.99 -6.22 36.36
C ALA A 309 -3.50 -6.24 35.97
N GLU A 310 -2.58 -6.20 36.94
CA GLU A 310 -1.13 -6.19 36.70
C GLU A 310 -0.62 -5.03 35.84
N THR A 311 -1.42 -3.98 35.64
CA THR A 311 -1.01 -2.81 34.87
C THR A 311 -0.01 -1.96 35.66
N ASN A 312 1.12 -1.63 35.04
CA ASN A 312 2.13 -0.77 35.67
C ASN A 312 1.80 0.71 35.45
N LEU A 313 1.28 1.38 36.48
CA LEU A 313 0.98 2.83 36.49
C LEU A 313 2.06 3.67 37.18
N LEU A 314 3.27 3.12 37.39
CA LEU A 314 4.33 3.84 38.10
C LEU A 314 4.60 5.21 37.44
N THR A 315 4.48 6.27 38.24
CA THR A 315 4.67 7.67 37.82
C THR A 315 3.81 8.12 36.63
N ALA A 316 2.69 7.43 36.35
CA ALA A 316 1.73 7.88 35.35
C ALA A 316 1.00 9.14 35.85
N SER A 317 0.72 10.08 34.94
CA SER A 317 -0.09 11.26 35.24
C SER A 317 -1.57 10.92 35.08
N LEU A 318 -2.37 11.17 36.12
CA LEU A 318 -3.79 10.78 36.20
C LEU A 318 -4.71 11.98 36.48
N GLU A 319 -4.24 13.20 36.21
CA GLU A 319 -4.99 14.42 36.53
C GLU A 319 -6.32 14.47 35.76
N GLU A 320 -7.42 14.58 36.51
CA GLU A 320 -8.80 14.57 35.97
C GLU A 320 -9.16 13.29 35.19
N THR A 321 -8.36 12.22 35.31
CA THR A 321 -8.64 10.92 34.71
C THR A 321 -9.88 10.31 35.36
N ILE A 322 -10.80 9.76 34.56
CA ILE A 322 -11.91 8.97 35.09
C ILE A 322 -11.46 7.53 35.22
N MET A 323 -11.36 7.04 36.45
CA MET A 323 -10.90 5.69 36.78
C MET A 323 -11.95 4.61 36.46
N PRO A 324 -11.58 3.32 36.45
CA PRO A 324 -12.51 2.24 36.08
C PRO A 324 -13.84 2.17 36.84
N ASN A 325 -13.84 2.58 38.11
CA ASN A 325 -15.02 2.64 38.97
C ASN A 325 -15.78 3.98 38.87
N GLY A 326 -15.36 4.90 38.01
CA GLY A 326 -15.93 6.24 37.85
C GLY A 326 -15.37 7.31 38.79
N SER A 327 -14.43 7.00 39.69
CA SER A 327 -13.78 8.02 40.51
C SER A 327 -12.86 8.89 39.65
N ARG A 328 -12.56 10.12 40.11
CA ARG A 328 -11.56 10.97 39.47
C ARG A 328 -10.18 10.75 40.10
N GLY A 329 -9.15 10.68 39.25
CA GLY A 329 -7.74 10.62 39.62
C GLY A 329 -7.15 11.97 40.01
#